data_AF-A0A822EG17-F1
#
_entry.id   AF-A0A822EG17-F1
#
_cell.length_a   1.000
_cell.length_b   1.000
_cell.length_c   1.000
_cell.angle_alpha   90.00
_cell.angle_beta   90.00
_cell.angle_gamma   90.00
#
_symmetry.space_group_name_H-M   'P 1'
#
loop_
_entity.id
_entity.type
_entity.pdbx_description
1 polymer ?
#
loop_
_entity_poly.entity_id
_entity_poly.type
_entity_poly.pdbx_seq_one_letter_code
_entity_poly.pdbx_strand_id
1 'polypeptide(L)' 'HEARNIYAGIPGRYGNSSAQLFYPEGITLDTYGNLYIADCQNHRIQMFCPNAIFGITIAGTGQPGNSSHELSYPGDVAFD' A
#
# COMPACT_ATOMS: atom_id res chain seq x y z
N HIS A 1 12.33 24.57 1.04
CA HIS A 1 11.79 23.24 1.38
C HIS A 1 10.93 22.78 0.21
N GLU A 2 11.39 21.80 -0.54
CA GLU A 2 10.61 21.20 -1.63
C GLU A 2 9.51 20.32 -1.03
N ALA A 3 8.28 20.50 -1.49
CA ALA A 3 7.18 19.62 -1.11
C ALA A 3 7.44 18.23 -1.72
N ARG A 4 7.64 17.23 -0.87
CA ARG A 4 7.73 15.82 -1.28
C ARG A 4 6.30 15.31 -1.48
N ASN A 5 5.81 15.35 -2.70
CA ASN A 5 4.51 14.77 -3.04
C ASN A 5 4.67 13.25 -3.15
N ILE A 6 3.82 12.50 -2.45
CA ILE A 6 3.76 11.04 -2.60
C ILE A 6 2.61 10.73 -3.57
N TYR A 7 2.94 10.17 -4.74
CA TYR A 7 1.95 9.72 -5.71
C TYR A 7 1.68 8.23 -5.48
N ALA A 8 0.82 7.93 -4.52
CA ALA A 8 0.40 6.56 -4.25
C ALA A 8 -0.70 6.14 -5.24
N GLY A 9 -0.32 5.30 -6.20
CA GLY A 9 -1.22 4.85 -7.25
C GLY A 9 -1.29 5.78 -8.47
N ILE A 10 -1.63 5.22 -9.63
CA ILE A 10 -1.94 6.00 -10.84
C ILE A 10 -3.37 6.53 -10.73
N PRO A 11 -3.59 7.87 -10.71
CA PRO A 11 -4.93 8.45 -10.64
C PRO A 11 -5.82 7.93 -11.77
N GLY A 12 -7.06 7.56 -11.43
CA GLY A 12 -8.06 7.13 -12.40
C GLY A 12 -7.97 5.67 -12.86
N ARG A 13 -7.04 4.85 -12.33
CA ARG A 13 -6.92 3.44 -12.70
C ARG A 13 -6.70 2.53 -11.49
N TYR A 14 -7.78 1.92 -10.97
CA TYR A 14 -7.68 0.83 -10.00
C TYR A 14 -7.10 -0.44 -10.63
N GLY A 15 -6.54 -1.33 -9.82
CA GLY A 15 -5.96 -2.58 -10.26
C GLY A 15 -4.95 -3.14 -9.26
N ASN A 16 -4.28 -4.22 -9.65
CA ASN A 16 -3.38 -4.98 -8.76
C ASN A 16 -1.89 -4.84 -9.11
N SER A 17 -1.54 -4.01 -10.12
CA SER A 17 -0.13 -3.73 -10.42
C SER A 17 0.53 -2.93 -9.29
N SER A 18 1.85 -2.86 -9.28
CA SER A 18 2.62 -2.21 -8.21
C SER A 18 2.33 -0.71 -8.07
N ALA A 19 1.91 -0.04 -9.14
CA ALA A 19 1.50 1.36 -9.12
C ALA A 19 -0.03 1.54 -9.03
N GLN A 20 -0.78 0.53 -8.60
CA GLN A 20 -2.23 0.60 -8.49
C GLN A 20 -2.69 0.14 -7.11
N LEU A 21 -3.85 0.64 -6.71
CA LEU A 21 -4.54 0.29 -5.48
C LEU A 21 -5.99 -0.08 -5.83
N PHE A 22 -6.63 -0.85 -4.96
CA PHE A 22 -8.02 -1.23 -5.07
C PHE A 22 -8.69 -1.23 -3.69
N TYR A 23 -9.56 -0.25 -3.48
CA TYR A 23 -10.20 0.04 -2.17
C TYR A 23 -9.18 0.10 -1.02
N PRO A 24 -8.23 1.06 -1.01
CA PRO A 24 -7.36 1.23 0.15
C PRO A 24 -8.16 1.70 1.37
N GLU A 25 -7.93 1.10 2.53
CA GLU A 25 -8.67 1.41 3.77
C GLU A 25 -7.81 2.07 4.85
N GLY A 26 -6.54 1.69 4.94
CA GLY A 26 -5.58 2.20 5.93
C GLY A 26 -4.39 2.89 5.28
N ILE A 27 -3.88 3.95 5.91
CA ILE A 27 -2.73 4.72 5.42
C ILE A 27 -1.90 5.27 6.59
N THR A 28 -0.59 5.08 6.55
CA THR A 28 0.33 5.63 7.55
C THR A 28 1.71 5.95 6.97
N LEU A 29 2.48 6.79 7.68
CA LEU A 29 3.84 7.17 7.32
C LEU A 29 4.81 6.70 8.40
N ASP A 30 5.99 6.22 8.00
CA ASP A 30 7.10 6.02 8.94
C ASP A 30 7.91 7.31 9.15
N THR A 31 8.92 7.25 10.04
CA THR A 31 9.82 8.38 10.33
C THR A 31 10.71 8.79 9.15
N TYR A 32 10.83 7.94 8.13
CA TYR A 32 11.59 8.21 6.91
C TYR A 32 10.71 8.81 5.79
N GLY A 33 9.40 8.88 6.01
CA GLY A 33 8.41 9.36 5.05
C GLY A 33 7.97 8.30 4.04
N ASN A 34 8.20 7.02 4.30
CA ASN A 34 7.64 5.94 3.50
C ASN A 34 6.14 5.80 3.82
N LEU A 35 5.33 5.68 2.78
CA LEU A 35 3.88 5.56 2.88
C LEU A 35 3.47 4.09 2.84
N TYR A 36 2.68 3.67 3.82
CA TYR A 36 2.16 2.31 3.92
C TYR A 36 0.65 2.36 3.75
N ILE A 37 0.12 1.46 2.91
CA ILE A 37 -1.30 1.42 2.55
C ILE A 37 -1.82 0.00 2.69
N ALA A 38 -2.94 -0.15 3.41
CA ALA A 38 -3.74 -1.36 3.39
C ALA A 38 -4.58 -1.38 2.11
N ASP A 39 -4.10 -2.11 1.11
CA ASP A 39 -4.71 -2.23 -0.22
C ASP A 39 -5.76 -3.36 -0.18
N CYS A 40 -6.92 -3.07 0.41
CA CYS A 40 -7.86 -4.04 0.97
C CYS A 40 -8.32 -5.09 -0.07
N GLN A 41 -8.82 -4.65 -1.23
CA GLN A 41 -9.32 -5.57 -2.26
C GLN A 41 -8.19 -6.24 -3.06
N ASN A 42 -6.95 -5.77 -2.91
CA ASN A 42 -5.77 -6.47 -3.39
C ASN A 42 -5.12 -7.33 -2.30
N HIS A 43 -5.70 -7.48 -1.11
CA HIS A 43 -5.22 -8.44 -0.11
C HIS A 43 -3.73 -8.28 0.23
N ARG A 44 -3.26 -7.04 0.31
CA ARG A 44 -1.83 -6.72 0.52
C ARG A 44 -1.61 -5.41 1.27
N ILE A 45 -0.41 -5.27 1.84
CA ILE A 45 0.12 -3.99 2.30
C ILE A 45 1.17 -3.51 1.30
N GLN A 46 1.01 -2.28 0.81
CA GLN A 46 1.93 -1.63 -0.12
C GLN A 46 2.72 -0.54 0.58
N MET A 47 4.02 -0.47 0.32
CA MET A 47 4.90 0.59 0.76
C MET A 47 5.38 1.43 -0.44
N PHE A 48 5.33 2.76 -0.33
CA PHE A 48 5.86 3.70 -1.30
C PHE A 48 6.92 4.58 -0.65
N CYS A 49 8.14 4.57 -1.19
CA CYS A 49 9.16 5.53 -0.77
C CYS A 49 8.78 6.96 -1.21
N PRO A 50 9.34 8.01 -0.57
CA PRO A 50 9.16 9.38 -1.03
C PRO A 50 9.48 9.51 -2.53
N ASN A 51 8.55 10.12 -3.28
CA ASN A 51 8.62 10.30 -4.73
C ASN A 51 8.58 9.00 -5.58
N ALA A 52 8.30 7.84 -5.00
CA ALA A 52 8.12 6.60 -5.76
C ALA A 52 6.77 6.59 -6.50
N ILE A 53 6.79 6.08 -7.73
CA ILE A 53 5.57 5.84 -8.53
C ILE A 53 5.06 4.40 -8.32
N PHE A 54 5.97 3.47 -8.04
CA PHE A 54 5.68 2.07 -7.83
C PHE A 54 5.76 1.71 -6.35
N GLY A 55 4.78 0.98 -5.86
CA GLY A 55 4.76 0.40 -4.53
C GLY A 55 5.49 -0.93 -4.47
N ILE A 56 5.90 -1.28 -3.26
CA ILE A 56 6.50 -2.56 -2.91
C ILE A 56 5.50 -3.29 -2.01
N THR A 57 5.08 -4.49 -2.41
CA THR A 57 4.30 -5.35 -1.53
C THR A 57 5.19 -5.83 -0.39
N ILE A 58 4.85 -5.46 0.84
CA ILE A 58 5.62 -5.85 2.03
C ILE A 58 4.92 -6.96 2.84
N ALA A 59 3.62 -7.16 2.62
CA ALA A 59 2.82 -8.22 3.23
C ALA A 59 1.62 -8.55 2.35
N GLY A 60 1.16 -9.80 2.39
CA GLY A 60 0.09 -10.32 1.54
C GLY A 60 0.58 -10.74 0.15
N THR A 61 -0.19 -11.62 -0.49
CA THR A 61 0.17 -12.24 -1.78
C THR A 61 -0.64 -11.70 -2.96
N GLY A 62 -1.57 -10.77 -2.73
CA GLY A 62 -2.53 -10.38 -3.75
C GLY A 62 -3.81 -11.22 -3.77
N GLN A 63 -3.91 -12.24 -2.91
CA GLN A 63 -5.04 -13.16 -2.83
C GLN A 63 -5.53 -13.27 -1.38
N PRO A 64 -6.85 -13.41 -1.15
CA PRO A 64 -7.38 -13.67 0.18
C PRO A 64 -6.86 -15.02 0.69
N GLY A 65 -6.50 -15.05 1.97
CA GLY A 65 -6.07 -16.27 2.61
C GLY A 65 -5.71 -16.07 4.07
N ASN A 66 -5.45 -17.19 4.73
CA ASN A 66 -5.16 -17.27 6.17
C ASN A 66 -3.79 -17.91 6.45
N SER A 67 -2.99 -18.14 5.39
CA SER A 67 -1.62 -18.63 5.54
C SER A 67 -0.73 -17.53 6.11
N SER A 68 0.45 -17.91 6.61
CA SER A 68 1.38 -16.98 7.28
C SER A 68 1.85 -15.78 6.45
N HIS A 69 1.69 -15.81 5.12
CA HIS A 69 2.07 -14.74 4.20
C HIS A 69 0.86 -14.10 3.48
N GLU A 70 -0.35 -14.56 3.77
CA GLU A 70 -1.58 -14.08 3.14
C GLU A 70 -2.30 -13.08 4.04
N LEU A 71 -2.99 -12.13 3.43
CA LEU A 71 -3.86 -11.20 4.14
C LEU A 71 -5.26 -11.28 3.55
N SER A 72 -6.26 -11.20 4.41
CA SER A 72 -7.65 -11.14 3.99
C SER A 72 -8.20 -9.77 4.36
N TYR A 73 -8.45 -8.93 3.36
CA TYR A 73 -9.06 -7.60 3.51
C TYR A 73 -8.41 -6.76 4.62
N PRO A 74 -7.11 -6.42 4.50
CA PRO A 74 -6.45 -5.60 5.50
C PRO A 74 -7.13 -4.23 5.56
N GLY A 75 -7.58 -3.84 6.76
CA GLY A 75 -8.32 -2.59 6.99
C GLY A 75 -7.44 -1.44 7.49
N ASP A 76 -6.30 -1.72 8.12
CA ASP A 76 -5.45 -0.69 8.72
C ASP A 76 -3.96 -1.06 8.72
N VAL A 77 -3.10 -0.05 8.82
CA VAL A 77 -1.66 -0.17 9.08
C VAL A 77 -1.25 0.90 10.09
N ALA A 78 -0.58 0.49 11.16
CA ALA A 78 -0.05 1.39 12.18
C ALA A 78 1.39 1.01 12.55
N PHE A 79 2.12 2.00 13.07
CA PHE A 79 3.42 1.83 13.73
C PHE A 79 3.26 2.12 15.22
N ASP A 80 4.09 1.50 16.06
CA ASP A 80 4.13 1.74 17.51
C ASP A 80 5.04 2.90 17.93
#